data_AF-A0A7L4QFU6-F1
#
_entry.id   AF-A0A7L4QFU6-F1
#
_cell.length_a   1.000
_cell.length_b   1.000
_cell.length_c   1.000
_cell.angle_alpha   90.00
_cell.angle_beta   90.00
_cell.angle_gamma   90.00
#
_symmetry.space_group_name_H-M   'P 1'
#
loop_
_entity.id
_entity.type
_entity.pdbx_description
1 polymer ?
#
loop_
_entity_poly.entity_id
_entity_poly.type
_entity_poly.pdbx_seq_one_letter_code
_entity_poly.pdbx_strand_id
1 'polypeptide(L)'
;MVSEGITSKISLLTESYPRYGFDALSMLINTGWDALCITRLHPDYITKKFGLNNIKCQWLSTRKGKDIISPKSMGQLVKAVKASLKKSDCTIIFLDGLEYLLMWNDMSKVISTLREIDSVLRNKTAEMLICIDPLTLEQRDLDRLFSEFPQHSATEVVEILTTELPQQIDEALPGTADRTIGDLLRLGELHAIP
;
A
#
# COMPACT_ATOMS: atom_id res chain seq x y z
N MET A 1 16.17 17.82 -20.59
CA MET A 1 15.15 16.92 -21.14
C MET A 1 14.72 16.00 -20.02
N VAL A 2 13.70 16.41 -19.26
CA VAL A 2 13.12 15.57 -18.22
C VAL A 2 12.20 14.62 -18.96
N SER A 3 12.61 13.35 -19.06
CA SER A 3 11.71 12.28 -19.46
C SER A 3 10.55 12.33 -18.47
N GLU A 4 9.33 12.64 -18.92
CA GLU A 4 8.12 12.38 -18.15
C GLU A 4 8.06 10.85 -17.98
N GLY A 5 8.71 10.39 -16.92
CA GLY A 5 8.62 9.01 -16.48
C GLY A 5 7.17 8.73 -16.18
N ILE A 6 6.68 7.57 -16.60
CA ILE A 6 5.39 7.06 -16.15
C ILE A 6 5.48 7.00 -14.62
N THR A 7 4.96 8.01 -13.90
CA THR A 7 4.95 8.00 -12.43
C THR A 7 3.92 6.96 -12.02
N SER A 8 4.38 5.73 -11.83
CA SER A 8 3.59 4.62 -11.29
C SER A 8 3.07 5.02 -9.91
N LYS A 9 1.79 4.71 -9.64
CA LYS A 9 1.18 4.75 -8.31
C LYS A 9 1.43 3.46 -7.53
N ILE A 10 2.25 2.56 -8.09
CA ILE A 10 2.72 1.34 -7.46
C ILE A 10 4.20 1.49 -7.15
N SER A 11 4.58 1.22 -5.90
CA SER A 11 5.96 1.12 -5.43
C SER A 11 6.28 -0.28 -4.91
N LEU A 12 7.43 -0.81 -5.32
CA LEU A 12 7.96 -2.07 -4.80
C LEU A 12 8.83 -1.79 -3.57
N LEU A 13 8.42 -2.33 -2.43
CA LEU A 13 9.17 -2.27 -1.19
C LEU A 13 10.11 -3.46 -1.11
N THR A 14 11.38 -3.25 -1.46
CA THR A 14 12.42 -4.29 -1.35
C THR A 14 12.83 -4.45 0.11
N GLU A 15 12.52 -5.60 0.69
CA GLU A 15 12.84 -5.91 2.08
C GLU A 15 14.02 -6.88 2.17
N SER A 16 15.04 -6.53 2.96
CA SER A 16 16.16 -7.42 3.30
C SER A 16 15.92 -8.24 4.56
N TYR A 17 14.92 -7.85 5.36
CA TYR A 17 14.53 -8.47 6.62
C TYR A 17 13.02 -8.28 6.84
N PRO A 18 12.28 -9.30 7.30
CA PRO A 18 10.86 -9.33 7.05
C PRO A 18 10.06 -8.28 7.84
N ARG A 19 9.17 -7.58 7.11
CA ARG A 19 7.95 -6.88 7.54
C ARG A 19 8.06 -5.38 7.82
N TYR A 20 9.12 -4.69 7.40
CA TYR A 20 9.18 -3.23 7.51
C TYR A 20 8.05 -2.51 6.76
N GLY A 21 7.51 -3.11 5.69
CA GLY A 21 6.35 -2.58 5.00
C GLY A 21 5.10 -2.51 5.87
N PHE A 22 4.91 -3.42 6.83
CA PHE A 22 3.80 -3.35 7.78
C PHE A 22 3.96 -2.19 8.77
N ASP A 23 5.19 -1.92 9.20
CA ASP A 23 5.48 -0.76 10.05
C ASP A 23 5.24 0.55 9.29
N ALA A 24 5.71 0.63 8.03
CA ALA A 24 5.42 1.76 7.15
C ALA A 24 3.91 1.96 6.94
N LEU A 25 3.17 0.89 6.67
CA LEU A 25 1.72 0.95 6.56
C LEU A 25 1.07 1.49 7.85
N SER A 26 1.49 0.99 9.01
CA SER A 26 0.99 1.45 10.31
C SER A 26 1.24 2.95 10.52
N MET A 27 2.43 3.43 10.17
CA MET A 27 2.77 4.86 10.23
C MET A 27 1.87 5.69 9.32
N LEU A 28 1.67 5.29 8.06
CA LEU A 28 0.83 6.01 7.09
C LEU A 28 -0.65 6.08 7.53
N ILE A 29 -1.17 5.01 8.13
CA ILE A 29 -2.54 5.03 8.67
C ILE A 29 -2.65 6.04 9.81
N ASN A 30 -1.63 6.11 10.68
CA ASN A 30 -1.58 7.09 11.77
C ASN A 30 -1.47 8.54 11.28
N THR A 31 -1.07 8.78 10.01
CA THR A 31 -1.11 10.12 9.40
C THR A 31 -2.41 10.44 8.67
N GLY A 32 -3.41 9.54 8.69
CA GLY A 32 -4.74 9.77 8.16
C GLY A 32 -5.05 9.05 6.84
N TRP A 33 -4.15 8.21 6.33
CA TRP A 33 -4.48 7.35 5.18
C TRP A 33 -5.45 6.23 5.58
N ASP A 34 -6.49 6.00 4.76
CA ASP A 34 -7.20 4.73 4.81
C ASP A 34 -6.38 3.62 4.15
N ALA A 35 -6.63 2.36 4.51
CA ALA A 35 -5.88 1.24 3.95
C ALA A 35 -6.71 -0.01 3.65
N LEU A 36 -6.35 -0.67 2.54
CA LEU A 36 -6.64 -2.08 2.26
C LEU A 36 -5.34 -2.87 2.36
N CYS A 37 -5.23 -3.74 3.37
CA CYS A 37 -4.12 -4.67 3.51
C CYS A 37 -4.48 -6.02 2.89
N ILE A 38 -3.67 -6.50 1.96
CA ILE A 38 -3.78 -7.80 1.31
C ILE A 38 -2.51 -8.58 1.67
N THR A 39 -2.63 -9.62 2.47
CA THR A 39 -1.46 -10.30 3.03
C THR A 39 -1.68 -11.81 3.16
N ARG A 40 -0.61 -12.60 3.12
CA ARG A 40 -0.65 -14.02 3.50
C ARG A 40 -0.76 -14.23 5.00
N LEU A 41 -0.49 -13.21 5.80
CA LEU A 41 -0.60 -13.28 7.25
C LEU A 41 -2.07 -13.28 7.65
N HIS A 42 -2.37 -14.03 8.71
CA HIS A 42 -3.72 -14.03 9.26
C HIS A 42 -4.08 -12.64 9.81
N PRO A 43 -5.31 -12.13 9.61
CA PRO A 43 -5.74 -10.83 10.13
C PRO A 43 -5.42 -10.62 11.62
N ASP A 44 -5.77 -11.60 12.47
CA ASP A 44 -5.48 -11.53 13.91
C ASP A 44 -3.99 -11.35 14.24
N TYR A 45 -3.09 -11.88 13.41
CA TYR A 45 -1.66 -11.72 13.60
C TYR A 45 -1.24 -10.28 13.31
N ILE A 46 -1.69 -9.70 12.20
CA ILE A 46 -1.30 -8.34 11.83
C ILE A 46 -1.85 -7.29 12.80
N THR A 47 -3.08 -7.49 13.27
CA THR A 47 -3.74 -6.68 14.29
C THR A 47 -2.91 -6.67 15.57
N LYS A 48 -2.56 -7.85 16.10
CA LYS A 48 -1.78 -7.97 17.35
C LYS A 48 -0.34 -7.49 17.22
N LYS A 49 0.31 -7.74 16.07
CA LYS A 49 1.74 -7.49 15.88
C LYS A 49 2.04 -6.04 15.49
N PHE A 50 1.20 -5.44 14.65
CA PHE A 50 1.45 -4.13 14.02
C PHE A 50 0.43 -3.05 14.38
N GLY A 51 -0.56 -3.35 15.24
CA GLY A 51 -1.58 -2.40 15.67
C GLY A 51 -2.62 -2.07 14.59
N LEU A 52 -2.73 -2.89 13.54
CA LEU A 52 -3.58 -2.66 12.38
C LEU A 52 -5.03 -3.10 12.64
N ASN A 53 -5.68 -2.48 13.64
CA ASN A 53 -6.98 -2.90 14.16
C ASN A 53 -8.17 -2.38 13.35
N ASN A 54 -8.02 -1.22 12.71
CA ASN A 54 -9.12 -0.49 12.07
C ASN A 54 -9.03 -0.46 10.54
N ILE A 55 -8.25 -1.35 9.95
CA ILE A 55 -8.09 -1.41 8.50
C ILE A 55 -8.86 -2.56 7.89
N LYS A 56 -9.20 -2.40 6.61
CA LYS A 56 -9.73 -3.52 5.84
C LYS A 56 -8.59 -4.47 5.51
N CYS A 57 -8.59 -5.65 6.11
CA CYS A 57 -7.64 -6.71 5.78
C CYS A 57 -8.31 -7.78 4.91
N GLN A 58 -7.63 -8.23 3.86
CA GLN A 58 -8.00 -9.39 3.06
C GLN A 58 -6.89 -10.43 3.10
N TRP A 59 -7.26 -11.63 3.53
CA TRP A 59 -6.31 -12.71 3.66
C TRP A 59 -6.09 -13.40 2.30
N LEU A 60 -4.85 -13.37 1.82
CA LEU A 60 -4.43 -14.03 0.59
C LEU A 60 -4.24 -15.53 0.87
N SER A 61 -5.24 -16.33 0.50
CA SER A 61 -5.32 -17.75 0.89
C SER A 61 -6.11 -18.59 -0.10
N THR A 62 -5.81 -19.87 -0.19
CA THR A 62 -6.64 -20.85 -0.94
C THR A 62 -7.92 -21.25 -0.20
N ARG A 63 -8.09 -20.81 1.05
CA ARG A 63 -9.30 -21.06 1.84
C ARG A 63 -10.51 -20.33 1.23
N LYS A 64 -11.71 -20.79 1.56
CA LYS A 64 -12.96 -20.10 1.22
C LYS A 64 -13.47 -19.37 2.44
N GLY A 65 -14.00 -18.17 2.25
CA GLY A 65 -14.61 -17.40 3.31
C GLY A 65 -14.76 -15.92 2.95
N LYS A 66 -15.23 -15.14 3.91
CA LYS A 66 -15.32 -13.68 3.80
C LYS A 66 -13.93 -13.07 3.92
N ASP A 67 -13.71 -11.94 3.24
CA ASP A 67 -12.45 -11.18 3.31
C ASP A 67 -11.21 -12.01 2.98
N ILE A 68 -11.36 -12.97 2.07
CA ILE A 68 -10.29 -13.81 1.53
C ILE A 68 -10.18 -13.56 0.02
N ILE A 69 -8.96 -13.37 -0.47
CA ILE A 69 -8.63 -13.41 -1.90
C ILE A 69 -7.94 -14.72 -2.20
N SER A 70 -8.42 -15.43 -3.22
CA SER A 70 -7.69 -16.60 -3.74
C SER A 70 -6.49 -16.14 -4.56
N PRO A 71 -5.27 -16.68 -4.35
CA PRO A 71 -4.10 -16.31 -5.15
C PRO A 71 -4.23 -16.69 -6.63
N LYS A 72 -5.15 -17.60 -6.97
CA LYS A 72 -5.47 -17.97 -8.36
C LYS A 72 -6.31 -16.91 -9.09
N SER A 73 -6.94 -16.00 -8.33
CA SER A 73 -7.96 -15.10 -8.84
C SER A 73 -7.47 -13.65 -8.85
N MET A 74 -6.68 -13.32 -9.87
CA MET A 74 -6.26 -11.93 -10.12
C MET A 74 -7.45 -10.96 -10.28
N GLY A 75 -8.59 -11.44 -10.80
CA GLY A 75 -9.81 -10.63 -10.87
C GLY A 75 -10.40 -10.26 -9.49
N GLN A 76 -10.25 -11.13 -8.47
CA GLN A 76 -10.65 -10.78 -7.10
C GLN A 76 -9.75 -9.69 -6.51
N LEU A 77 -8.44 -9.74 -6.80
CA LEU A 77 -7.49 -8.69 -6.40
C LEU A 77 -7.92 -7.32 -6.95
N VAL A 78 -8.13 -7.23 -8.27
CA VAL A 78 -8.60 -5.98 -8.92
C VAL A 78 -9.92 -5.50 -8.33
N LYS A 79 -10.88 -6.40 -8.12
CA LYS A 79 -12.19 -6.06 -7.55
C LYS A 79 -12.06 -5.52 -6.13
N ALA A 80 -11.19 -6.10 -5.32
CA ALA A 80 -10.95 -5.64 -3.95
C ALA A 80 -10.37 -4.23 -3.91
N VAL A 81 -9.37 -3.96 -4.76
CA VAL A 81 -8.77 -2.62 -4.91
C VAL A 81 -9.82 -1.61 -5.35
N LYS A 82 -10.53 -1.86 -6.47
CA LYS A 82 -11.60 -0.99 -6.96
C LYS A 82 -12.69 -0.73 -5.91
N ALA A 83 -13.00 -1.72 -5.07
CA ALA A 83 -13.98 -1.56 -3.99
C ALA A 83 -13.46 -0.73 -2.81
N SER A 84 -12.14 -0.70 -2.57
CA SER A 84 -11.54 0.16 -1.54
C SER A 84 -11.55 1.62 -1.96
N LEU A 85 -11.14 1.89 -3.20
CA LEU A 85 -11.06 3.24 -3.79
C LEU A 85 -12.41 3.94 -3.99
N LYS A 86 -13.53 3.22 -3.76
CA LYS A 86 -14.88 3.79 -3.75
C LYS A 86 -15.30 4.32 -2.38
N LYS A 87 -14.62 3.91 -1.31
CA LYS A 87 -15.02 4.20 0.07
C LYS A 87 -14.29 5.38 0.68
N SER A 88 -13.10 5.68 0.17
CA SER A 88 -12.23 6.73 0.68
C SER A 88 -11.54 7.42 -0.48
N ASP A 89 -11.25 8.69 -0.29
CA ASP A 89 -10.57 9.51 -1.28
C ASP A 89 -9.04 9.36 -1.17
N CYS A 90 -8.50 9.13 0.03
CA CYS A 90 -7.08 8.92 0.31
C CYS A 90 -6.80 7.48 0.78
N THR A 91 -6.33 6.60 -0.10
CA THR A 91 -6.20 5.16 0.21
C THR A 91 -4.84 4.58 -0.13
N ILE A 92 -4.24 3.85 0.81
CA ILE A 92 -3.10 2.95 0.58
C ILE A 92 -3.60 1.53 0.31
N ILE A 93 -3.16 0.95 -0.80
CA ILE A 93 -3.32 -0.47 -1.10
C ILE A 93 -2.00 -1.16 -0.74
N PHE A 94 -2.02 -2.01 0.28
CA PHE A 94 -0.83 -2.73 0.71
C PHE A 94 -0.91 -4.20 0.30
N LEU A 95 0.11 -4.71 -0.39
CA LEU A 95 0.20 -6.10 -0.81
C LEU A 95 1.47 -6.77 -0.29
N ASP A 96 1.29 -7.81 0.53
CA ASP A 96 2.32 -8.70 1.01
C ASP A 96 2.03 -10.14 0.53
N GLY A 97 2.97 -10.74 -0.21
CA GLY A 97 2.81 -12.08 -0.80
C GLY A 97 2.72 -12.11 -2.32
N LEU A 98 3.42 -11.21 -3.03
CA LEU A 98 3.52 -11.23 -4.49
C LEU A 98 4.09 -12.56 -5.01
N GLU A 99 5.09 -13.10 -4.34
CA GLU A 99 5.69 -14.40 -4.64
C GLU A 99 4.65 -15.52 -4.57
N TYR A 100 3.70 -15.42 -3.64
CA TYR A 100 2.62 -16.40 -3.57
C TYR A 100 1.61 -16.24 -4.70
N LEU A 101 1.37 -15.03 -5.22
CA LEU A 101 0.60 -14.86 -6.45
C LEU A 101 1.32 -15.51 -7.64
N LEU A 102 2.64 -15.36 -7.73
CA LEU A 102 3.47 -15.93 -8.79
C LEU A 102 3.55 -17.46 -8.74
N MET A 103 3.41 -18.08 -7.56
CA MET A 103 3.27 -19.55 -7.48
C MET A 103 2.03 -20.09 -8.20
N TRP A 104 1.00 -19.27 -8.44
CA TRP A 104 -0.27 -19.68 -9.06
C TRP A 104 -0.54 -19.04 -10.42
N ASN A 105 0.26 -18.05 -10.83
CA ASN A 105 0.05 -17.27 -12.05
C ASN A 105 1.39 -17.00 -12.71
N ASP A 106 1.41 -16.98 -14.04
CA ASP A 106 2.59 -16.52 -14.75
C ASP A 106 2.84 -15.01 -14.51
N MET A 107 4.11 -14.63 -14.60
CA MET A 107 4.55 -13.25 -14.39
C MET A 107 3.87 -12.25 -15.35
N SER A 108 3.53 -12.65 -16.58
CA SER A 108 2.86 -11.76 -17.53
C SER A 108 1.44 -11.40 -17.09
N LYS A 109 0.71 -12.37 -16.54
CA LYS A 109 -0.62 -12.17 -15.95
C LYS A 109 -0.55 -11.30 -14.70
N VAL A 110 0.48 -11.47 -13.86
CA VAL A 110 0.69 -10.62 -12.68
C VAL A 110 0.98 -9.18 -13.09
N ILE A 111 1.96 -8.94 -13.97
CA ILE A 111 2.30 -7.59 -14.46
C ILE A 111 1.11 -6.91 -15.13
N SER A 112 0.39 -7.61 -16.02
CA SER A 112 -0.80 -7.02 -16.67
C SER A 112 -1.90 -6.65 -15.66
N THR A 113 -2.09 -7.45 -14.62
CA THR A 113 -3.04 -7.12 -13.54
C THR A 113 -2.57 -5.92 -12.72
N LEU A 114 -1.28 -5.84 -12.39
CA LEU A 114 -0.71 -4.70 -11.66
C LEU A 114 -0.81 -3.41 -12.49
N ARG A 115 -0.58 -3.47 -13.81
CA ARG A 115 -0.81 -2.33 -14.71
C ARG A 115 -2.27 -1.89 -14.76
N GLU A 116 -3.22 -2.84 -14.73
CA GLU A 116 -4.64 -2.50 -14.61
C GLU A 116 -4.91 -1.77 -13.29
N ILE A 117 -4.37 -2.27 -12.18
CA ILE A 117 -4.50 -1.63 -10.87
C ILE A 117 -3.88 -0.23 -10.87
N ASP A 118 -2.66 -0.07 -11.39
CA ASP A 118 -1.98 1.21 -11.52
C ASP A 118 -2.84 2.23 -12.29
N SER A 119 -3.43 1.83 -13.41
CA SER A 119 -4.35 2.67 -14.18
C SER A 119 -5.57 3.12 -13.36
N VAL A 120 -6.09 2.25 -12.49
CA VAL A 120 -7.22 2.59 -11.60
C VAL A 120 -6.78 3.58 -10.51
N LEU A 121 -5.57 3.42 -9.95
CA LEU A 121 -5.03 4.28 -8.89
C LEU A 121 -4.78 5.70 -9.37
N ARG A 122 -4.31 5.90 -10.61
CA ARG A 122 -4.01 7.22 -11.19
C ARG A 122 -5.14 8.24 -11.15
N ASN A 123 -6.39 7.80 -11.01
CA ASN A 123 -7.56 8.69 -10.98
C ASN A 123 -8.01 9.03 -9.55
N LYS A 124 -7.22 8.65 -8.54
CA LYS A 124 -7.54 8.79 -7.12
C LYS A 124 -6.31 9.24 -6.34
N THR A 125 -6.53 9.79 -5.16
CA THR A 125 -5.46 9.98 -4.17
C THR A 125 -5.17 8.62 -3.55
N ALA A 126 -4.44 7.77 -4.28
CA ALA A 126 -4.18 6.42 -3.86
C ALA A 126 -2.84 5.92 -4.36
N GLU A 127 -2.21 5.11 -3.52
CA GLU A 127 -0.91 4.50 -3.78
C GLU A 127 -0.98 3.01 -3.44
N MET A 128 -0.19 2.21 -4.13
CA MET A 128 -0.04 0.79 -3.85
C MET A 128 1.40 0.47 -3.47
N LEU A 129 1.56 -0.18 -2.33
CA LEU A 129 2.83 -0.64 -1.80
C LEU A 129 2.87 -2.15 -1.87
N ILE A 130 3.87 -2.70 -2.55
CA ILE A 130 4.04 -4.15 -2.71
C ILE A 130 5.33 -4.58 -2.04
N CYS A 131 5.22 -5.32 -0.94
CA CYS A 131 6.35 -5.94 -0.29
C CYS A 131 6.89 -7.08 -1.15
N ILE A 132 8.21 -7.04 -1.39
CA ILE A 132 8.93 -8.09 -2.09
C ILE A 132 10.23 -8.40 -1.33
N ASP A 133 10.54 -9.69 -1.23
CA ASP A 133 11.87 -10.16 -0.85
C ASP A 133 12.56 -10.64 -2.14
N PRO A 134 13.58 -9.91 -2.66
CA PRO A 134 14.28 -10.29 -3.87
C PRO A 134 14.89 -11.70 -3.80
N LEU A 135 15.21 -12.23 -2.62
CA LEU A 135 15.77 -13.56 -2.46
C LEU A 135 14.74 -14.68 -2.69
N THR A 136 13.44 -14.34 -2.74
CA THR A 136 12.34 -15.31 -2.94
C THR A 136 11.87 -15.42 -4.38
N LEU A 137 12.47 -14.65 -5.31
CA LEU A 137 12.07 -14.56 -6.71
C LEU A 137 13.25 -14.88 -7.64
N GLU A 138 12.95 -15.39 -8.84
CA GLU A 138 13.96 -15.59 -9.87
C GLU A 138 14.44 -14.25 -10.44
N GLN A 139 15.73 -14.15 -10.81
CA GLN A 139 16.32 -12.92 -11.36
C GLN A 139 15.54 -12.37 -12.56
N ARG A 140 15.12 -13.25 -13.48
CA ARG A 140 14.34 -12.85 -14.67
C ARG A 140 13.02 -12.17 -14.29
N ASP A 141 12.40 -12.64 -13.22
CA ASP A 141 11.12 -12.14 -12.75
C ASP A 141 11.29 -10.81 -11.99
N LEU A 142 12.38 -10.68 -11.23
CA LEU A 142 12.79 -9.40 -10.64
C LEU A 142 13.07 -8.33 -11.69
N ASP A 143 13.87 -8.66 -12.72
CA ASP A 143 14.21 -7.72 -13.79
C ASP A 143 12.96 -7.16 -14.46
N ARG A 144 11.95 -8.02 -14.67
CA ARG A 144 10.65 -7.61 -15.22
C ARG A 144 9.84 -6.75 -14.27
N LEU A 145 9.84 -7.03 -12.97
CA LEU A 145 9.14 -6.20 -11.99
C LEU A 145 9.80 -4.82 -11.88
N PHE A 146 11.14 -4.79 -11.81
CA PHE A 146 11.94 -3.58 -11.65
C PHE A 146 11.96 -2.70 -12.89
N SER A 147 11.78 -3.28 -14.08
CA SER A 147 11.59 -2.49 -15.31
C SER A 147 10.23 -1.80 -15.38
N GLU A 148 9.25 -2.26 -14.60
CA GLU A 148 7.85 -1.80 -14.66
C GLU A 148 7.50 -0.84 -13.53
N PHE A 149 8.03 -1.09 -12.33
CA PHE A 149 7.64 -0.38 -11.11
C PHE A 149 8.86 0.11 -10.36
N PRO A 150 8.83 1.35 -9.83
CA PRO A 150 9.92 1.90 -9.03
C PRO A 150 10.10 1.11 -7.73
N GLN A 151 11.35 1.07 -7.27
CA GLN A 151 11.74 0.45 -6.01
C GLN A 151 11.99 1.54 -4.98
N HIS A 152 11.50 1.33 -3.77
CA HIS A 152 11.72 2.22 -2.64
C HIS A 152 11.94 1.40 -1.37
N SER A 153 12.67 1.98 -0.42
CA SER A 153 12.67 1.48 0.95
C SER A 153 11.38 1.87 1.68
N ALA A 154 11.07 1.16 2.76
CA ALA A 154 9.91 1.48 3.61
C ALA A 154 9.97 2.92 4.15
N THR A 155 11.16 3.40 4.54
CA THR A 155 11.37 4.75 5.06
C THR A 155 11.13 5.82 3.99
N GLU A 156 11.69 5.64 2.79
CA GLU A 156 11.52 6.58 1.68
C GLU A 156 10.04 6.78 1.33
N VAL A 157 9.26 5.70 1.25
CA VAL A 157 7.83 5.79 0.95
C VAL A 157 7.06 6.52 2.04
N VAL A 158 7.38 6.30 3.32
CA VAL A 158 6.75 7.03 4.41
C VAL A 158 7.05 8.52 4.29
N GLU A 159 8.29 8.90 4.03
CA GLU A 159 8.69 10.30 3.86
C GLU A 159 7.94 10.97 2.69
N ILE A 160 7.85 10.30 1.55
CA ILE A 160 7.15 10.79 0.36
C ILE A 160 5.66 11.00 0.68
N LEU A 161 4.98 9.95 1.16
CA LEU A 161 3.52 9.95 1.30
C LEU A 161 2.98 10.71 2.53
N THR A 162 3.83 10.97 3.52
CA THR A 162 3.47 11.87 4.64
C THR A 162 3.62 13.34 4.25
N THR A 163 4.51 13.66 3.31
CA THR A 163 4.70 15.02 2.79
C THR A 163 3.63 15.39 1.75
N GLU A 164 3.12 14.43 0.99
CA GLU A 164 2.08 14.64 -0.03
C GLU A 164 0.67 14.86 0.55
N LEU A 165 0.34 14.22 1.67
CA LEU A 165 -0.99 14.33 2.32
C LEU A 165 -1.41 15.78 2.62
N PRO A 166 -0.57 16.62 3.28
CA PRO A 166 -0.90 18.02 3.52
C PRO A 166 -1.12 18.83 2.23
N GLN A 167 -0.34 18.55 1.19
CA GLN A 167 -0.39 19.29 -0.07
C GLN A 167 -1.69 19.00 -0.84
N GLN A 168 -2.14 17.75 -0.84
CA GLN A 168 -3.37 17.35 -1.53
C GLN A 168 -4.65 17.83 -0.83
N ILE A 169 -4.62 17.98 0.50
CA ILE A 169 -5.74 18.57 1.26
C ILE A 169 -5.84 20.08 0.96
N ASP A 170 -4.70 20.78 0.89
CA ASP A 170 -4.65 22.23 0.62
C ASP A 170 -5.03 22.55 -0.85
N GLU A 171 -4.66 21.69 -1.80
CA GLU A 171 -5.08 21.81 -3.21
C GLU A 171 -6.57 21.46 -3.43
N ALA A 172 -7.12 20.50 -2.67
CA ALA A 172 -8.54 20.12 -2.76
C ALA A 172 -9.48 21.15 -2.12
N LEU A 173 -8.98 21.97 -1.18
CA LEU A 173 -9.68 23.12 -0.60
C LEU A 173 -8.79 24.38 -0.64
N PRO A 174 -8.77 25.12 -1.77
CA PRO A 174 -8.07 26.40 -1.83
C PRO A 174 -8.79 27.41 -0.92
N GLY A 175 -8.29 27.61 0.31
CA GLY A 175 -8.79 28.67 1.20
C GLY A 175 -8.74 28.46 2.71
N THR A 176 -8.17 27.39 3.26
CA THR A 176 -8.05 27.23 4.72
C THR A 176 -6.60 27.13 5.18
N ALA A 177 -5.83 28.18 4.90
CA ALA A 177 -4.62 28.46 5.67
C ALA A 177 -5.02 28.93 7.07
N ASP A 178 -5.05 28.01 8.05
CA ASP A 178 -4.48 28.30 9.37
C ASP A 178 -4.38 27.03 10.21
N ARG A 179 -3.14 26.58 10.43
CA ARG A 179 -2.59 25.65 11.45
C ARG A 179 -1.67 24.63 10.81
N THR A 180 -0.38 24.88 10.95
CA THR A 180 0.67 24.00 10.46
C THR A 180 0.79 22.79 11.39
N ILE A 181 1.19 21.62 10.87
CA ILE A 181 1.43 20.41 11.68
C ILE A 181 2.44 20.65 12.81
N GLY A 182 3.34 21.63 12.67
CA GLY A 182 4.24 22.08 13.73
C GLY A 182 3.55 22.63 14.99
N ASP A 183 2.29 23.10 14.86
CA ASP A 183 1.49 23.60 15.98
C ASP A 183 0.80 22.46 16.74
N LEU A 184 0.42 21.38 16.05
CA LEU A 184 -0.20 20.19 16.64
C LEU A 184 0.82 19.36 17.45
N LEU A 185 2.07 19.29 17.01
CA LEU A 185 3.14 18.57 17.71
C LEU A 185 3.62 19.28 18.99
N ARG A 186 3.28 20.56 19.19
CA ARG A 186 3.64 21.34 20.39
C ARG A 186 2.62 21.23 21.52
N LEU A 187 1.40 20.80 21.24
CA LEU A 187 0.35 20.63 22.25
C LEU A 187 0.39 19.21 22.82
N GLY A 188 1.40 18.96 23.66
CA GLY A 188 1.50 17.76 24.49
C GLY A 188 0.39 17.71 25.54
N GLU A 189 -0.81 17.32 25.15
CA GLU A 189 -1.91 16.99 26.07
C GLU A 189 -2.27 15.50 25.98
N LEU A 190 -1.40 14.66 26.54
CA LEU A 190 -1.84 13.41 27.13
C LEU A 190 -2.50 13.74 28.48
N HIS A 191 -3.80 14.01 28.47
CA HIS A 191 -4.58 13.91 29.69
C HIS A 191 -4.73 12.43 30.05
N ALA A 192 -4.06 12.03 31.12
CA ALA A 192 -4.39 10.84 31.88
C ALA A 192 -5.87 10.91 32.30
N ILE A 193 -6.60 9.82 32.11
CA ILE A 193 -7.97 9.63 32.61
C ILE A 193 -8.00 8.24 33.27
N PRO A 194 -8.69 8.11 34.43
CA PRO A 194 -8.20 7.37 35.59
C PRO A 194 -8.42 5.86 35.56
#